data_AF-A0A6A6P478-F1
#
_entry.id   AF-A0A6A6P478-F1
#
_cell.length_a   1.000
_cell.length_b   1.000
_cell.length_c   1.000
_cell.angle_alpha   90.00
_cell.angle_beta   90.00
_cell.angle_gamma   90.00
#
_symmetry.space_group_name_H-M   'P 1'
#
loop_
_entity.id
_entity.type
_entity.pdbx_description
1 polymer ?
#
loop_
_entity_poly.entity_id
_entity_poly.type
_entity_poly.pdbx_seq_one_letter_code
_entity_poly.pdbx_strand_id
1 'polypeptide(L)'
;MAVDVGDEDEDGLRPVRVKLAHGEALWNSAEDFWHVVGWAFNCSVAHRNRWARWRLWLEFMLEVLNEDWNEREKQCGEWEAAVAATVAADEMRDQRGGRKTGRPRRNKKTGQLPDKSNTHNERAEEIANIRRQSIIAGYLKGADSRTTRKRVINAIFANGSKEMLRDFPEVFREETKEREKKDGEAKADENGEKKTASRKLDIDEGNFGDYEMVDEEEALVDLDTEEDHPTRPKRHAARKMSPFDWSLEVREQEEKREEGDMDEELTGVDKLGGMDALVLRVRFLSLLIKVSAYLPMDFTHIPDLLALYAEYLRRIPFDVLIPFLNVSKSKLDPYPPLVAYHKALLVTQLVPLLDGAPCILEPAQAELEKHYVSMAAHSFSFADNARVSLLVEQLLLAAMIDSGLLSTEKLTAAVKAGVDARKEKARPDGRRGEKSVVDKEAKAVLKDSGSRILWLLNSLL
;
A
#
# COMPACT_ATOMS: atom_id res chain seq x y z
N MET A 1 14.41 49.81 30.40
CA MET A 1 13.27 48.94 30.77
C MET A 1 12.27 48.98 29.63
N ALA A 2 12.46 48.10 28.65
CA ALA A 2 11.43 47.76 27.68
C ALA A 2 10.95 46.37 28.08
N VAL A 3 9.66 46.26 28.37
CA VAL A 3 9.02 45.07 28.90
C VAL A 3 8.86 44.09 27.76
N ASP A 4 9.49 42.93 27.92
CA ASP A 4 9.33 41.76 27.06
C ASP A 4 7.89 41.25 27.22
N VAL A 5 7.09 41.36 26.16
CA VAL A 5 5.72 40.84 26.14
C VAL A 5 5.84 39.44 25.57
N GLY A 6 5.95 38.46 26.47
CA GLY A 6 5.86 37.05 26.14
C GLY A 6 4.46 36.73 25.60
N ASP A 7 4.42 36.20 24.39
CA ASP A 7 3.27 35.45 23.88
C ASP A 7 3.16 34.16 24.70
N GLU A 8 2.37 34.20 25.77
CA GLU A 8 1.93 33.01 26.51
C GLU A 8 0.62 32.50 25.89
N ASP A 9 0.69 31.36 25.20
CA ASP A 9 -0.48 30.60 24.76
C ASP A 9 -1.26 30.06 26.00
N GLU A 10 -2.59 30.06 25.90
CA GLU A 10 -3.58 29.94 26.99
C GLU A 10 -3.58 28.61 27.78
N ASP A 11 -2.69 27.65 27.46
CA ASP A 11 -2.61 26.33 28.10
C ASP A 11 -1.31 26.07 28.90
N GLY A 12 -0.40 27.05 29.04
CA GLY A 12 0.80 26.93 29.88
C GLY A 12 1.80 25.83 29.46
N LEU A 13 1.52 25.12 28.37
CA LEU A 13 2.42 24.18 27.73
C LEU A 13 3.32 24.94 26.75
N ARG A 14 4.59 25.12 27.14
CA ARG A 14 5.60 25.66 26.22
C ARG A 14 5.64 24.77 24.97
N PRO A 15 5.48 25.33 23.75
CA PRO A 15 5.63 24.55 22.53
C PRO A 15 7.00 23.87 22.55
N VAL A 16 7.03 22.56 22.31
CA VAL A 16 8.27 21.80 22.23
C VAL A 16 9.08 22.33 21.04
N ARG A 17 10.04 23.23 21.30
CA ARG A 17 10.93 23.82 20.29
C ARG A 17 12.02 22.83 19.87
N VAL A 18 11.61 21.69 19.32
CA VAL A 18 12.54 20.74 18.70
C VAL A 18 12.47 20.94 17.19
N LYS A 19 13.61 20.94 16.47
CA LYS A 19 13.64 21.08 15.00
C LYS A 19 12.72 20.07 14.29
N LEU A 20 12.61 18.86 14.85
CA LEU A 20 11.69 17.78 14.46
C LEU A 20 10.20 18.10 14.65
N ALA A 21 9.85 18.99 15.58
CA ALA A 21 8.47 19.46 15.78
C ALA A 21 8.07 20.57 14.79
N HIS A 22 9.02 21.07 13.98
CA HIS A 22 8.82 22.16 13.04
C HIS A 22 9.29 21.79 11.62
N GLY A 23 10.25 22.51 11.03
CA GLY A 23 10.59 22.41 9.60
C GLY A 23 11.05 21.02 9.13
N GLU A 24 11.47 20.15 10.05
CA GLU A 24 11.87 18.75 9.79
C GLU A 24 10.77 17.74 10.12
N ALA A 25 9.55 18.21 10.42
CA ALA A 25 8.41 17.31 10.62
C ALA A 25 8.05 16.61 9.31
N LEU A 26 7.67 15.34 9.40
CA LEU A 26 7.36 14.49 8.25
C LEU A 26 6.41 15.14 7.24
N TRP A 27 5.34 15.77 7.74
CA TRP A 27 4.31 16.41 6.92
C TRP A 27 4.70 17.78 6.37
N ASN A 28 5.81 18.36 6.85
CA ASN A 28 6.39 19.57 6.28
C ASN A 28 7.42 19.25 5.19
N SER A 29 8.03 18.06 5.24
CA SER A 29 9.04 17.63 4.26
C SER A 29 8.45 16.79 3.11
N ALA A 30 7.37 16.06 3.35
CA ALA A 30 6.69 15.28 2.31
C ALA A 30 5.61 16.08 1.57
N GLU A 31 5.42 15.80 0.27
CA GLU A 31 4.29 16.34 -0.51
C GLU A 31 2.93 15.88 0.06
N ASP A 32 2.79 14.59 0.33
CA ASP A 32 1.60 13.98 0.91
C ASP A 32 1.91 12.60 1.52
N PHE A 33 0.88 11.90 2.02
CA PHE A 33 0.99 10.55 2.56
C PHE A 33 1.56 9.53 1.56
N TRP A 34 1.13 9.59 0.30
CA TRP A 34 1.54 8.62 -0.72
C TRP A 34 2.97 8.85 -1.19
N HIS A 35 3.47 10.09 -1.11
CA HIS A 35 4.90 10.39 -1.25
C HIS A 35 5.73 9.63 -0.21
N VAL A 36 5.36 9.70 1.07
CA VAL A 36 6.07 8.98 2.14
C VAL A 36 6.01 7.46 1.94
N VAL A 37 4.83 6.93 1.58
CA VAL A 37 4.67 5.49 1.30
C VAL A 37 5.54 5.04 0.13
N GLY A 38 5.55 5.81 -0.97
CA GLY A 38 6.36 5.53 -2.15
C GLY A 38 7.86 5.56 -1.84
N TRP A 39 8.32 6.57 -1.11
CA TRP A 39 9.72 6.67 -0.68
C TRP A 39 10.12 5.52 0.25
N ALA A 40 9.27 5.18 1.23
CA ALA A 40 9.51 4.08 2.14
C ALA A 40 9.66 2.74 1.38
N PHE A 41 8.78 2.46 0.40
CA PHE A 41 8.91 1.27 -0.44
C PHE A 41 10.09 1.33 -1.42
N ASN A 42 10.48 2.51 -1.91
CA ASN A 42 11.74 2.66 -2.64
C ASN A 42 12.94 2.30 -1.76
N CYS A 43 12.98 2.75 -0.51
CA CYS A 43 14.02 2.39 0.46
C CYS A 43 14.07 0.88 0.69
N SER A 44 12.92 0.19 0.65
CA SER A 44 12.88 -1.27 0.79
C SER A 44 13.74 -1.99 -0.23
N VAL A 45 13.99 -1.40 -1.41
CA VAL A 45 14.85 -1.97 -2.46
C VAL A 45 16.21 -1.27 -2.48
N ALA A 46 16.22 0.05 -2.61
CA ALA A 46 17.42 0.83 -2.92
C ALA A 46 18.23 1.27 -1.68
N HIS A 47 17.61 1.33 -0.48
CA HIS A 47 18.23 1.89 0.72
C HIS A 47 17.91 1.06 1.97
N ARG A 48 18.49 -0.14 2.07
CA ARG A 48 18.20 -1.12 3.15
C ARG A 48 18.42 -0.56 4.56
N ASN A 49 19.44 0.27 4.76
CA ASN A 49 19.70 0.92 6.05
C ASN A 49 18.56 1.85 6.48
N ARG A 50 17.92 2.54 5.52
CA ARG A 50 16.75 3.40 5.78
C ARG A 50 15.48 2.58 5.91
N TRP A 51 15.37 1.48 5.15
CA TRP A 51 14.22 0.57 5.21
C TRP A 51 13.93 0.08 6.62
N ALA A 52 14.95 -0.21 7.44
CA ALA A 52 14.74 -0.65 8.82
C ALA A 52 13.87 0.33 9.64
N ARG A 53 13.98 1.63 9.38
CA ARG A 53 13.20 2.69 10.06
C ARG A 53 11.85 2.89 9.38
N TRP A 54 11.84 2.98 8.05
CA TRP A 54 10.62 3.16 7.28
C TRP A 54 9.65 1.98 7.38
N ARG A 55 10.17 0.75 7.55
CA ARG A 55 9.36 -0.44 7.80
C ARG A 55 8.54 -0.28 9.08
N LEU A 56 9.18 0.12 10.18
CA LEU A 56 8.50 0.34 11.46
C LEU A 56 7.42 1.41 11.35
N TRP A 57 7.72 2.50 10.65
CA TRP A 57 6.75 3.56 10.41
C TRP A 57 5.56 3.06 9.56
N LEU A 58 5.81 2.33 8.47
CA LEU A 58 4.75 1.77 7.62
C LEU A 58 3.90 0.74 8.36
N GLU A 59 4.52 -0.12 9.17
CA GLU A 59 3.82 -1.10 10.01
C GLU A 59 2.87 -0.40 10.98
N PHE A 60 3.38 0.59 11.73
CA PHE A 60 2.59 1.39 12.64
C PHE A 60 1.46 2.14 11.92
N MET A 61 1.76 2.83 10.81
CA MET A 61 0.74 3.57 10.06
C MET A 61 -0.35 2.63 9.51
N LEU A 62 0.02 1.45 9.00
CA LEU A 62 -0.96 0.47 8.57
C LEU A 62 -1.82 -0.05 9.72
N GLU A 63 -1.27 -0.23 10.92
CA GLU A 63 -2.04 -0.60 12.10
C GLU A 63 -3.04 0.48 12.47
N VAL A 64 -2.60 1.74 12.61
CA VAL A 64 -3.46 2.89 12.88
C VAL A 64 -4.59 3.01 11.84
N LEU A 65 -4.27 2.92 10.54
CA LEU A 65 -5.26 3.04 9.47
C LEU A 65 -6.29 1.90 9.49
N ASN A 66 -5.85 0.67 9.80
CA ASN A 66 -6.77 -0.46 9.90
C ASN A 66 -7.64 -0.39 11.16
N GLU A 67 -7.07 -0.01 12.30
CA GLU A 67 -7.80 0.13 13.56
C GLU A 67 -8.83 1.26 13.49
N ASP A 68 -8.46 2.43 12.99
CA ASP A 68 -9.42 3.53 12.78
C ASP A 68 -10.54 3.11 11.82
N TRP A 69 -10.23 2.42 10.71
CA TRP A 69 -11.26 1.90 9.81
C TRP A 69 -12.21 0.90 10.50
N ASN A 70 -11.66 -0.05 11.26
CA ASN A 70 -12.46 -1.03 11.99
C ASN A 70 -13.35 -0.36 13.04
N GLU A 71 -12.86 0.68 13.71
CA GLU A 71 -13.66 1.47 14.64
C GLU A 71 -14.79 2.22 13.91
N ARG A 72 -14.56 2.74 12.69
CA ARG A 72 -15.66 3.30 11.87
C ARG A 72 -16.72 2.26 11.53
N GLU A 73 -16.31 1.05 11.13
CA GLU A 73 -17.27 -0.04 10.85
C GLU A 73 -18.09 -0.41 12.08
N LYS A 74 -17.46 -0.43 13.27
CA LYS A 74 -18.16 -0.66 14.53
C LYS A 74 -19.19 0.43 14.82
N GLN A 75 -18.82 1.70 14.67
CA GLN A 75 -19.74 2.83 14.83
C GLN A 75 -20.91 2.77 13.84
N CYS A 76 -20.67 2.37 12.58
CA CYS A 76 -21.74 2.13 11.62
C CYS A 76 -22.72 1.06 12.12
N GLY A 77 -22.21 -0.07 12.62
CA GLY A 77 -23.05 -1.16 13.16
C GLY A 77 -23.84 -0.74 14.40
N GLU A 78 -23.22 0.02 15.32
CA GLU A 78 -23.90 0.57 16.50
C GLU A 78 -25.01 1.56 16.11
N TRP A 79 -24.74 2.42 15.13
CA TRP A 79 -25.72 3.36 14.59
C TRP A 79 -26.90 2.64 13.94
N GLU A 80 -26.64 1.62 13.11
CA GLU A 80 -27.68 0.79 12.49
C GLU A 80 -28.54 0.08 13.55
N ALA A 81 -27.91 -0.47 14.60
CA ALA A 81 -28.60 -1.14 15.69
C ALA A 81 -29.50 -0.16 16.48
N ALA A 82 -29.02 1.06 16.74
CA ALA A 82 -29.82 2.10 17.39
C ALA A 82 -31.03 2.51 16.54
N VAL A 83 -30.85 2.66 15.23
CA VAL A 83 -31.95 2.95 14.29
C VAL A 83 -32.95 1.79 14.25
N ALA A 84 -32.48 0.53 14.23
CA ALA A 84 -33.37 -0.63 14.29
C ALA A 84 -34.18 -0.69 15.60
N ALA A 85 -33.55 -0.38 16.74
CA ALA A 85 -34.21 -0.36 18.04
C ALA A 85 -35.30 0.73 18.14
N THR A 86 -35.04 1.92 17.59
CA THR A 86 -36.03 3.02 17.55
C THR A 86 -37.23 2.67 16.66
N VAL A 87 -37.01 2.08 15.48
CA VAL A 87 -38.08 1.59 14.61
C VAL A 87 -38.93 0.52 15.32
N ALA A 88 -38.29 -0.44 15.98
CA ALA A 88 -38.99 -1.48 16.73
C ALA A 88 -39.83 -0.91 17.89
N ALA A 89 -39.30 0.10 18.60
CA ALA A 89 -40.03 0.77 19.69
C ALA A 89 -41.27 1.54 19.20
N ASP A 90 -41.16 2.23 18.06
CA ASP A 90 -42.28 2.95 17.44
C ASP A 90 -43.37 1.97 16.94
N GLU A 91 -42.98 0.85 16.34
CA GLU A 91 -43.93 -0.20 15.93
C GLU A 91 -44.68 -0.82 17.12
N MET A 92 -43.97 -1.08 18.23
CA MET A 92 -44.61 -1.57 19.47
C MET A 92 -45.58 -0.55 20.08
N ARG A 93 -45.27 0.75 19.98
CA ARG A 93 -46.13 1.84 20.45
C ARG A 93 -47.41 1.95 19.61
N ASP A 94 -47.31 1.81 18.29
CA ASP A 94 -48.46 1.85 17.38
C ASP A 94 -49.40 0.64 17.60
N GLN A 95 -48.86 -0.54 17.91
CA GLN A 95 -49.66 -1.72 18.25
C GLN A 95 -50.41 -1.59 19.58
N ARG A 96 -49.81 -0.97 20.62
CA ARG A 96 -50.46 -0.71 21.91
C ARG A 96 -51.47 0.45 21.86
N GLY A 97 -51.34 1.36 20.89
CA GLY A 97 -52.13 2.60 20.79
C GLY A 97 -53.54 2.47 20.20
N GLY A 98 -54.00 1.28 19.78
CA GLY A 98 -55.38 1.05 19.36
C GLY A 98 -55.91 1.96 18.25
N ARG A 99 -55.05 2.53 17.39
CA ARG A 99 -55.45 3.46 16.34
C ARG A 99 -55.86 2.68 15.09
N LYS A 100 -57.17 2.53 14.87
CA LYS A 100 -57.72 2.03 13.61
C LYS A 100 -57.08 2.77 12.44
N THR A 101 -56.63 1.99 11.44
CA THR A 101 -56.03 2.35 10.15
C THR A 101 -56.53 3.68 9.57
N GLY A 102 -55.99 4.80 10.07
CA GLY A 102 -56.15 6.12 9.48
C GLY A 102 -55.15 6.29 8.35
N ARG A 103 -55.61 6.76 7.20
CA ARG A 103 -54.80 7.03 6.00
C ARG A 103 -53.40 7.57 6.36
N PRO A 104 -52.33 7.05 5.74
CA PRO A 104 -50.97 7.42 6.10
C PRO A 104 -50.76 8.94 6.00
N ARG A 105 -50.13 9.51 7.05
CA ARG A 105 -49.90 10.96 7.20
C ARG A 105 -49.05 11.47 6.03
N ARG A 106 -49.66 12.24 5.13
CA ARG A 106 -48.96 12.96 4.05
C ARG A 106 -48.16 14.13 4.62
N ASN A 107 -46.97 14.37 4.09
CA ASN A 107 -46.14 15.52 4.43
C ASN A 107 -46.91 16.82 4.14
N LYS A 108 -47.04 17.72 5.12
CA LYS A 108 -47.88 18.93 5.03
C LYS A 108 -47.45 19.91 3.93
N LYS A 109 -46.19 19.84 3.47
CA LYS A 109 -45.67 20.73 2.40
C LYS A 109 -45.83 20.16 0.99
N THR A 110 -45.79 18.84 0.81
CA THR A 110 -45.74 18.20 -0.52
C THR A 110 -46.94 17.32 -0.81
N GLY A 111 -47.79 17.03 0.19
CA GLY A 111 -48.95 16.15 0.03
C GLY A 111 -48.59 14.72 -0.38
N GLN A 112 -47.32 14.31 -0.26
CA GLN A 112 -46.85 12.96 -0.59
C GLN A 112 -46.70 12.12 0.68
N LEU A 113 -46.83 10.81 0.52
CA LEU A 113 -46.50 9.85 1.58
C LEU A 113 -45.00 9.95 1.87
N PRO A 114 -44.55 9.80 3.14
CA PRO A 114 -43.12 9.70 3.42
C PRO A 114 -42.56 8.55 2.59
N ASP A 115 -41.67 8.89 1.66
CA ASP A 115 -41.10 7.95 0.73
C ASP A 115 -40.12 7.06 1.49
N LYS A 116 -40.43 5.76 1.60
CA LYS A 116 -39.55 4.79 2.27
C LYS A 116 -38.18 4.73 1.61
N SER A 117 -38.08 5.05 0.31
CA SER A 117 -36.79 5.11 -0.40
C SER A 117 -35.90 6.24 0.13
N ASN A 118 -36.49 7.38 0.52
CA ASN A 118 -35.74 8.52 1.07
C ASN A 118 -35.12 8.17 2.42
N THR A 119 -35.80 7.39 3.26
CA THR A 119 -35.25 6.95 4.56
C THR A 119 -34.12 5.94 4.42
N HIS A 120 -34.13 5.08 3.39
CA HIS A 120 -33.02 4.16 3.15
C HIS A 120 -31.79 4.91 2.62
N ASN A 121 -32.01 5.90 1.74
CA ASN A 121 -30.94 6.72 1.20
C ASN A 121 -30.28 7.59 2.29
N GLU A 122 -31.09 8.20 3.16
CA GLU A 122 -30.60 8.95 4.33
C GLU A 122 -29.77 8.07 5.27
N ARG A 123 -30.17 6.80 5.49
CA ARG A 123 -29.39 5.86 6.30
C ARG A 123 -28.04 5.49 5.69
N ALA A 124 -28.04 5.19 4.39
CA ALA A 124 -26.82 4.86 3.67
C ALA A 124 -25.83 6.04 3.68
N GLU A 125 -26.34 7.27 3.55
CA GLU A 125 -25.51 8.49 3.59
C GLU A 125 -24.89 8.72 4.97
N GLU A 126 -25.63 8.48 6.05
CA GLU A 126 -25.10 8.65 7.40
C GLU A 126 -24.00 7.62 7.72
N ILE A 127 -24.18 6.37 7.29
CA ILE A 127 -23.16 5.33 7.38
C ILE A 127 -21.92 5.74 6.56
N ALA A 128 -22.11 6.27 5.36
CA ALA A 128 -21.01 6.79 4.55
C ALA A 128 -20.30 7.95 5.25
N ASN A 129 -21.03 8.85 5.92
CA ASN A 129 -20.44 9.95 6.70
C ASN A 129 -19.53 9.46 7.82
N ILE A 130 -19.93 8.43 8.55
CA ILE A 130 -19.08 7.82 9.59
C ILE A 130 -17.77 7.29 8.97
N ARG A 131 -17.85 6.58 7.84
CA ARG A 131 -16.67 6.04 7.15
C ARG A 131 -15.77 7.12 6.54
N ARG A 132 -16.35 8.23 6.06
CA ARG A 132 -15.60 9.39 5.54
C ARG A 132 -14.73 10.08 6.59
N GLN A 133 -15.03 9.88 7.88
CA GLN A 133 -14.21 10.38 8.98
C GLN A 133 -12.97 9.52 9.24
N SER A 134 -12.81 8.38 8.55
CA SER A 134 -11.60 7.58 8.66
C SER A 134 -10.37 8.34 8.15
N ILE A 135 -9.22 8.05 8.75
CA ILE A 135 -7.93 8.64 8.40
C ILE A 135 -7.57 8.28 6.95
N ILE A 136 -7.81 7.03 6.53
CA ILE A 136 -7.54 6.59 5.16
C ILE A 136 -8.39 7.34 4.13
N ALA A 137 -9.66 7.63 4.44
CA ALA A 137 -10.49 8.47 3.56
C ALA A 137 -9.89 9.88 3.45
N GLY A 138 -9.33 10.41 4.54
CA GLY A 138 -8.55 11.65 4.55
C GLY A 138 -7.39 11.65 3.55
N TYR A 139 -6.56 10.61 3.54
CA TYR A 139 -5.42 10.47 2.62
C TYR A 139 -5.81 10.15 1.17
N LEU A 140 -7.06 9.77 0.93
CA LEU A 140 -7.60 9.53 -0.42
C LEU A 140 -8.38 10.73 -0.98
N LYS A 141 -8.56 11.80 -0.20
CA LYS A 141 -9.17 13.04 -0.71
C LYS A 141 -8.37 13.58 -1.90
N GLY A 142 -9.04 13.79 -3.03
CA GLY A 142 -8.42 14.22 -4.28
C GLY A 142 -7.97 13.08 -5.20
N ALA A 143 -8.15 11.81 -4.80
CA ALA A 143 -7.97 10.63 -5.65
C ALA A 143 -9.16 10.39 -6.62
N ASP A 144 -9.79 11.47 -7.10
CA ASP A 144 -11.01 11.42 -7.92
C ASP A 144 -10.69 10.98 -9.36
N SER A 145 -9.47 11.29 -9.82
CA SER A 145 -9.01 11.01 -11.17
C SER A 145 -8.27 9.68 -11.27
N ARG A 146 -8.33 9.03 -12.44
CA ARG A 146 -7.56 7.79 -12.68
C ARG A 146 -6.05 7.99 -12.48
N THR A 147 -5.52 9.18 -12.77
CA THR A 147 -4.09 9.50 -12.65
C THR A 147 -3.64 9.58 -11.19
N THR A 148 -4.41 10.24 -10.33
CA THR A 148 -4.13 10.31 -8.88
C THR A 148 -4.27 8.93 -8.24
N ARG A 149 -5.30 8.14 -8.60
CA ARG A 149 -5.39 6.73 -8.18
C ARG A 149 -4.20 5.90 -8.64
N LYS A 150 -3.71 6.12 -9.86
CA LYS A 150 -2.47 5.47 -10.34
C LYS A 150 -1.25 5.85 -9.49
N ARG A 151 -1.12 7.11 -9.07
CA ARG A 151 -0.05 7.55 -8.15
C ARG A 151 -0.11 6.80 -6.81
N VAL A 152 -1.30 6.66 -6.23
CA VAL A 152 -1.53 5.86 -5.00
C VAL A 152 -1.04 4.42 -5.20
N ILE A 153 -1.41 3.78 -6.30
CA ILE A 153 -1.01 2.39 -6.58
C ILE A 153 0.49 2.29 -6.86
N ASN A 154 1.06 3.24 -7.59
CA ASN A 154 2.50 3.30 -7.85
C ASN A 154 3.31 3.51 -6.56
N ALA A 155 2.81 4.29 -5.60
CA ALA A 155 3.46 4.45 -4.30
C ALA A 155 3.56 3.10 -3.55
N ILE A 156 2.47 2.33 -3.50
CA ILE A 156 2.46 1.00 -2.88
C ILE A 156 3.45 0.07 -3.61
N PHE A 157 3.50 0.15 -4.94
CA PHE A 157 4.33 -0.70 -5.76
C PHE A 157 5.70 -0.12 -6.11
N ALA A 158 6.13 0.92 -5.41
CA ALA A 158 7.43 1.53 -5.61
C ALA A 158 8.54 0.49 -5.36
N ASN A 159 9.50 0.45 -6.28
CA ASN A 159 10.47 -0.64 -6.40
C ASN A 159 11.93 -0.15 -6.51
N GLY A 160 12.19 1.12 -6.21
CA GLY A 160 13.54 1.71 -6.29
C GLY A 160 14.06 1.89 -7.72
N SER A 161 13.24 1.67 -8.75
CA SER A 161 13.63 2.01 -10.13
C SER A 161 13.79 3.52 -10.28
N LYS A 162 14.61 3.95 -11.26
CA LYS A 162 14.83 5.39 -11.55
C LYS A 162 13.53 6.16 -11.79
N GLU A 163 12.52 5.51 -12.38
CA GLU A 163 11.19 6.09 -12.56
C GLU A 163 10.50 6.32 -11.21
N MET A 164 10.45 5.30 -10.34
CA MET A 164 9.79 5.40 -9.04
C MET A 164 10.54 6.29 -8.05
N LEU A 165 11.87 6.40 -8.14
CA LEU A 165 12.68 7.32 -7.32
C LEU A 165 12.46 8.78 -7.72
N ARG A 166 12.18 9.05 -9.00
CA ARG A 166 11.83 10.39 -9.46
C ARG A 166 10.42 10.78 -9.01
N ASP A 167 9.49 9.83 -9.08
CA ASP A 167 8.10 10.07 -8.69
C ASP A 167 7.93 10.15 -7.16
N PHE A 168 8.80 9.46 -6.41
CA PHE A 168 8.82 9.45 -4.94
C PHE A 168 10.27 9.62 -4.43
N PRO A 169 10.80 10.87 -4.38
CA PRO A 169 12.16 11.17 -3.95
C PRO A 169 12.33 11.11 -2.42
N GLU A 170 13.52 11.45 -1.93
CA GLU A 170 13.82 11.53 -0.50
C GLU A 170 12.84 12.46 0.22
N VAL A 171 12.29 11.98 1.34
CA VAL A 171 11.39 12.77 2.19
C VAL A 171 12.19 13.80 2.98
N PHE A 172 13.33 13.40 3.53
CA PHE A 172 14.22 14.31 4.26
C PHE A 172 15.38 14.74 3.37
N ARG A 173 15.88 15.96 3.60
CA ARG A 173 17.06 16.45 2.89
C ARG A 173 18.26 15.58 3.23
N GLU A 174 18.94 15.08 2.20
CA GLU A 174 20.17 14.27 2.32
C GLU A 174 19.96 13.00 3.16
N GLU A 175 18.77 12.40 3.02
CA GLU A 175 18.36 11.27 3.83
C GLU A 175 19.25 10.04 3.62
N THR A 176 19.71 9.85 2.38
CA THR A 176 20.51 8.70 1.97
C THR A 176 22.01 8.90 2.17
N LYS A 177 22.46 10.13 2.49
CA LYS A 177 23.87 10.37 2.80
C LYS A 177 24.23 9.66 4.11
N GLU A 178 25.20 8.75 4.06
CA GLU A 178 25.71 8.12 5.27
C GLU A 178 26.43 9.16 6.12
N ARG A 179 26.26 9.09 7.44
CA ARG A 179 27.01 9.96 8.35
C ARG A 179 28.48 9.55 8.27
N GLU A 180 29.35 10.50 7.93
CA GLU A 180 30.79 10.30 7.99
C GLU A 180 31.16 9.81 9.40
N LYS A 181 31.82 8.65 9.47
CA LYS A 181 32.44 8.21 10.72
C LYS A 181 33.53 9.25 11.00
N LYS A 182 33.41 10.00 12.10
CA LYS A 182 34.55 10.81 12.55
C LYS A 182 35.69 9.84 12.82
N ASP A 183 36.71 9.87 11.96
CA ASP A 183 37.97 9.13 12.10
C ASP A 183 38.73 9.64 13.33
N GLY A 184 38.30 9.24 14.52
CA GLY A 184 38.86 9.74 15.78
C GLY A 184 38.84 8.78 16.96
N GLU A 185 38.05 7.70 16.95
CA GLU A 185 37.85 6.85 18.13
C GLU A 185 38.04 5.35 17.86
N ALA A 186 39.04 5.00 17.06
CA ALA A 186 39.54 3.63 17.00
C ALA A 186 41.07 3.63 16.97
N LYS A 187 41.71 3.86 18.13
CA LYS A 187 43.09 3.45 18.32
C LYS A 187 43.07 1.99 18.76
N ALA A 188 43.68 1.12 17.94
CA ALA A 188 43.91 -0.27 18.25
C ALA A 188 45.12 -0.40 19.19
N ASP A 189 44.94 -1.14 20.28
CA ASP A 189 46.01 -1.59 21.17
C ASP A 189 46.88 -2.64 20.42
N GLU A 190 48.16 -2.76 20.79
CA GLU A 190 49.19 -3.60 20.12
C GLU A 190 48.88 -5.12 20.06
N ASN A 191 47.76 -5.59 20.62
CA ASN A 191 47.34 -7.00 20.61
C ASN A 191 46.08 -7.31 19.78
N GLY A 192 45.56 -6.37 18.98
CA GLY A 192 44.61 -6.71 17.90
C GLY A 192 43.20 -7.13 18.33
N GLU A 193 42.74 -6.81 19.55
CA GLU A 193 41.34 -6.97 19.94
C GLU A 193 40.56 -5.65 19.78
N LYS A 194 39.55 -5.65 18.89
CA LYS A 194 38.59 -4.52 18.76
C LYS A 194 37.62 -4.55 19.94
N LYS A 195 37.84 -3.72 20.95
CA LYS A 195 36.79 -3.36 21.93
C LYS A 195 36.11 -2.07 21.48
N THR A 196 34.80 -2.14 21.26
CA THR A 196 33.97 -0.93 21.23
C THR A 196 34.11 -0.26 22.59
N ALA A 197 34.67 0.95 22.62
CA ALA A 197 34.84 1.71 23.84
C ALA A 197 33.47 2.11 24.39
N SER A 198 32.83 1.26 25.19
CA SER A 198 31.91 1.75 26.20
C SER A 198 32.78 2.50 27.21
N ARG A 199 32.77 3.83 27.12
CA ARG A 199 33.51 4.75 28.00
C ARG A 199 33.31 4.28 29.45
N LYS A 200 34.41 3.98 30.15
CA LYS A 200 34.39 3.31 31.46
C LYS A 200 33.67 4.19 32.48
N LEU A 201 32.57 3.69 33.04
CA LEU A 201 31.82 4.33 34.12
C LEU A 201 32.66 4.27 35.39
N ASP A 202 33.08 5.43 35.90
CA ASP A 202 33.85 5.52 37.15
C ASP A 202 32.99 6.23 38.20
N ILE A 203 32.28 5.41 38.98
CA ILE A 203 31.24 5.85 39.92
C ILE A 203 31.86 6.51 41.16
N ASP A 204 33.09 6.16 41.50
CA ASP A 204 33.78 6.66 42.70
C ASP A 204 34.38 8.07 42.49
N GLU A 205 34.65 8.47 41.24
CA GLU A 205 35.09 9.83 40.87
C GLU A 205 33.95 10.72 40.34
N GLY A 206 32.70 10.23 40.37
CA GLY A 206 31.53 11.01 39.97
C GLY A 206 31.36 11.17 38.45
N ASN A 207 32.00 10.33 37.64
CA ASN A 207 31.83 10.33 36.19
C ASN A 207 30.71 9.35 35.77
N PHE A 208 29.47 9.83 35.88
CA PHE A 208 28.27 9.13 35.44
C PHE A 208 28.03 9.43 33.95
N GLY A 209 28.66 8.64 33.07
CA GLY A 209 28.62 8.85 31.63
C GLY A 209 27.29 9.38 31.08
N ASP A 210 27.39 10.48 30.34
CA ASP A 210 26.40 11.22 29.53
C ASP A 210 24.91 10.97 29.80
N TYR A 211 24.53 11.08 31.08
CA TYR A 211 23.18 11.51 31.43
C TYR A 211 23.29 12.98 31.81
N GLU A 212 23.02 13.82 30.83
CA GLU A 212 22.88 15.28 30.92
C GLU A 212 24.20 16.05 30.90
N MET A 213 24.34 16.90 29.88
CA MET A 213 24.87 18.28 29.88
C MET A 213 25.61 18.53 28.55
N VAL A 214 24.86 18.80 27.47
CA VAL A 214 25.40 19.67 26.42
C VAL A 214 25.02 21.08 26.85
N ASP A 215 25.84 21.67 27.71
CA ASP A 215 25.78 23.11 27.96
C ASP A 215 26.02 23.83 26.62
N GLU A 216 25.12 24.77 26.32
CA GLU A 216 24.95 25.47 25.04
C GLU A 216 26.08 26.47 24.68
N GLU A 217 27.34 26.26 25.08
CA GLU A 217 28.38 27.30 24.98
C GLU A 217 29.63 27.00 24.11
N GLU A 218 29.77 25.80 23.52
CA GLU A 218 30.98 25.46 22.71
C GLU A 218 30.72 25.11 21.23
N ALA A 219 29.78 25.80 20.56
CA ALA A 219 29.63 25.73 19.10
C ALA A 219 29.77 27.10 18.40
N LEU A 220 30.55 28.01 18.99
CA LEU A 220 30.96 29.27 18.35
C LEU A 220 32.41 29.19 17.92
N VAL A 221 32.65 28.78 16.67
CA VAL A 221 33.77 29.28 15.86
C VAL A 221 33.41 29.18 14.38
N ASP A 222 33.68 30.28 13.67
CA ASP A 222 33.65 30.49 12.22
C ASP A 222 32.36 31.03 11.59
N LEU A 223 32.02 32.28 11.95
CA LEU A 223 31.43 33.22 10.99
C LEU A 223 32.19 34.54 11.04
N ASP A 224 32.86 34.85 9.94
CA ASP A 224 33.55 36.12 9.68
C ASP A 224 32.64 37.32 9.95
N THR A 225 33.16 38.24 10.76
CA THR A 225 32.70 39.61 10.94
C THR A 225 32.82 40.41 9.65
N GLU A 226 31.71 40.90 9.10
CA GLU A 226 31.65 42.27 8.58
C GLU A 226 30.34 42.95 9.02
N GLU A 227 30.51 44.12 9.64
CA GLU A 227 29.46 45.02 10.10
C GLU A 227 28.81 45.74 8.91
N ASP A 228 27.47 45.78 8.85
CA ASP A 228 26.79 46.97 8.31
C ASP A 228 25.41 47.19 8.96
N HIS A 229 25.17 48.45 9.32
CA HIS A 229 24.02 48.93 10.07
C HIS A 229 22.75 49.07 9.20
N PRO A 230 21.53 49.01 9.79
CA PRO A 230 20.31 48.91 9.02
C PRO A 230 19.85 50.26 8.48
N THR A 231 19.76 50.40 7.15
CA THR A 231 18.92 51.43 6.52
C THR A 231 17.65 50.83 5.91
N ARG A 232 16.53 51.32 6.45
CA ARG A 232 15.12 51.29 5.99
C ARG A 232 14.85 50.72 4.58
N PRO A 233 13.88 49.79 4.41
CA PRO A 233 13.67 49.11 3.14
C PRO A 233 13.04 50.03 2.09
N LYS A 234 13.72 50.21 0.96
CA LYS A 234 13.12 50.66 -0.30
C LYS A 234 12.72 49.45 -1.12
N ARG A 235 11.44 49.41 -1.49
CA ARG A 235 10.85 48.46 -2.45
C ARG A 235 11.65 48.45 -3.76
N HIS A 236 12.26 47.32 -4.13
CA HIS A 236 12.67 47.02 -5.50
C HIS A 236 12.46 45.54 -5.83
N ALA A 237 12.17 45.32 -7.11
CA ALA A 237 11.48 44.16 -7.67
C ALA A 237 12.31 42.87 -7.71
N ALA A 238 11.59 41.74 -7.63
CA ALA A 238 12.10 40.39 -7.78
C ALA A 238 12.89 40.20 -9.09
N ARG A 239 14.16 39.80 -8.97
CA ARG A 239 14.96 39.30 -10.09
C ARG A 239 14.99 37.77 -9.97
N LYS A 240 14.31 37.10 -10.90
CA LYS A 240 14.25 35.64 -11.02
C LYS A 240 15.66 35.11 -11.34
N MET A 241 16.20 34.22 -10.50
CA MET A 241 17.29 33.33 -10.90
C MET A 241 16.72 32.13 -11.65
N SER A 242 17.41 31.75 -12.73
CA SER A 242 17.03 30.71 -13.67
C SER A 242 17.28 29.31 -13.06
N PRO A 243 16.37 28.34 -13.22
CA PRO A 243 16.50 26.95 -12.75
C PRO A 243 17.66 26.11 -13.33
N PHE A 244 18.66 26.72 -13.97
CA PHE A 244 19.67 26.01 -14.79
C PHE A 244 21.02 25.78 -14.07
N ASP A 245 21.24 26.36 -12.89
CA ASP A 245 22.55 26.28 -12.20
C ASP A 245 22.62 25.18 -11.12
N TRP A 246 21.47 24.76 -10.55
CA TRP A 246 21.40 23.63 -9.59
C TRP A 246 21.72 22.27 -10.25
N SER A 247 21.55 22.16 -11.57
CA SER A 247 21.70 20.90 -12.30
C SER A 247 23.15 20.47 -12.54
N LEU A 248 24.14 21.35 -12.34
CA LEU A 248 25.54 21.02 -12.60
C LEU A 248 26.28 20.50 -11.35
N GLU A 249 26.01 21.05 -10.16
CA GLU A 249 26.63 20.60 -8.91
C GLU A 249 26.08 19.24 -8.42
N VAL A 250 24.78 18.96 -8.66
CA VAL A 250 24.19 17.63 -8.39
C VAL A 250 24.82 16.56 -9.29
N ARG A 251 25.23 16.92 -10.51
CA ARG A 251 25.78 16.00 -11.50
C ARG A 251 27.21 15.59 -11.19
N GLU A 252 28.00 16.44 -10.56
CA GLU A 252 29.38 16.12 -10.14
C GLU A 252 29.43 15.28 -8.85
N GLN A 253 28.40 15.33 -7.99
CA GLN A 253 28.28 14.42 -6.84
C GLN A 253 27.76 13.02 -7.24
N GLU A 254 26.95 12.91 -8.29
CA GLU A 254 26.46 11.63 -8.80
C GLU A 254 27.53 10.79 -9.52
N GLU A 255 28.58 11.43 -10.08
CA GLU A 255 29.70 10.76 -10.76
C GLU A 255 30.76 10.18 -9.80
N LYS A 256 30.66 10.42 -8.48
CA LYS A 256 31.53 9.83 -7.45
C LYS A 256 30.82 8.82 -6.54
N ARG A 257 29.78 8.14 -7.02
CA ARG A 257 29.33 6.90 -6.36
C ARG A 257 30.41 5.86 -6.55
N GLU A 258 31.01 5.42 -5.45
CA GLU A 258 31.96 4.31 -5.44
C GLU A 258 31.33 3.13 -6.20
N GLU A 259 31.98 2.69 -7.29
CA GLU A 259 31.73 1.45 -8.03
C GLU A 259 32.08 0.23 -7.16
N GLY A 260 31.51 0.17 -5.97
CA GLY A 260 31.98 -0.65 -4.85
C GLY A 260 30.86 -1.31 -4.06
N ASP A 261 29.77 -1.71 -4.71
CA ASP A 261 28.97 -2.84 -4.25
C ASP A 261 28.49 -3.57 -5.51
N MET A 262 28.75 -4.86 -5.61
CA MET A 262 28.44 -5.62 -6.81
C MET A 262 26.95 -5.45 -7.16
N ASP A 263 26.63 -5.11 -8.41
CA ASP A 263 25.28 -5.20 -8.97
C ASP A 263 24.82 -6.67 -8.92
N GLU A 264 24.50 -7.18 -7.73
CA GLU A 264 23.74 -8.41 -7.57
C GLU A 264 22.38 -8.14 -8.19
N GLU A 265 22.15 -8.73 -9.37
CA GLU A 265 20.87 -8.71 -10.04
C GLU A 265 19.82 -9.25 -9.06
N LEU A 266 19.03 -8.36 -8.46
CA LEU A 266 18.02 -8.72 -7.49
C LEU A 266 17.11 -9.79 -8.10
N THR A 267 16.85 -10.87 -7.35
CA THR A 267 16.03 -11.99 -7.81
C THR A 267 14.75 -12.11 -6.99
N GLY A 268 13.67 -12.62 -7.60
CA GLY A 268 12.42 -12.87 -6.89
C GLY A 268 11.90 -11.66 -6.12
N VAL A 269 11.42 -11.90 -4.90
CA VAL A 269 10.78 -10.89 -4.04
C VAL A 269 11.69 -9.72 -3.65
N ASP A 270 13.02 -9.86 -3.77
CA ASP A 270 13.94 -8.77 -3.46
C ASP A 270 13.80 -7.59 -4.44
N LYS A 271 13.28 -7.84 -5.65
CA LYS A 271 12.87 -6.80 -6.61
C LYS A 271 11.75 -5.90 -6.08
N LEU A 272 11.03 -6.34 -5.03
CA LEU A 272 10.05 -5.56 -4.28
C LEU A 272 10.46 -5.42 -2.80
N GLY A 273 11.73 -5.53 -2.47
CA GLY A 273 12.24 -5.24 -1.13
C GLY A 273 12.05 -6.37 -0.13
N GLY A 274 11.80 -7.60 -0.60
CA GLY A 274 11.70 -8.80 0.22
C GLY A 274 10.30 -9.06 0.75
N MET A 275 10.18 -10.13 1.55
CA MET A 275 8.88 -10.60 2.07
C MET A 275 8.19 -9.58 2.99
N ASP A 276 8.93 -8.88 3.84
CA ASP A 276 8.36 -7.89 4.77
C ASP A 276 7.65 -6.77 4.01
N ALA A 277 8.34 -6.19 3.03
CA ALA A 277 7.79 -5.14 2.19
C ALA A 277 6.61 -5.67 1.36
N LEU A 278 6.68 -6.90 0.86
CA LEU A 278 5.57 -7.54 0.13
C LEU A 278 4.31 -7.68 0.98
N VAL A 279 4.45 -8.09 2.25
CA VAL A 279 3.32 -8.20 3.20
C VAL A 279 2.65 -6.85 3.43
N LEU A 280 3.44 -5.78 3.61
CA LEU A 280 2.91 -4.44 3.80
C LEU A 280 2.15 -3.94 2.57
N ARG A 281 2.64 -4.24 1.35
CA ARG A 281 1.93 -3.92 0.10
C ARG A 281 0.56 -4.59 0.05
N VAL A 282 0.49 -5.89 0.33
CA VAL A 282 -0.77 -6.63 0.33
C VAL A 282 -1.75 -6.07 1.36
N ARG A 283 -1.28 -5.63 2.54
CA ARG A 283 -2.10 -4.96 3.57
C ARG A 283 -2.67 -3.63 3.07
N PHE A 284 -1.88 -2.78 2.42
CA PHE A 284 -2.36 -1.54 1.81
C PHE A 284 -3.44 -1.81 0.75
N LEU A 285 -3.18 -2.75 -0.16
CA LEU A 285 -4.13 -3.10 -1.21
C LEU A 285 -5.45 -3.63 -0.63
N SER A 286 -5.38 -4.44 0.43
CA SER A 286 -6.56 -4.94 1.14
C SER A 286 -7.37 -3.82 1.80
N LEU A 287 -6.69 -2.84 2.41
CA LEU A 287 -7.34 -1.67 2.98
C LEU A 287 -8.02 -0.82 1.90
N LEU A 288 -7.36 -0.58 0.77
CA LEU A 288 -7.95 0.17 -0.36
C LEU A 288 -9.17 -0.54 -0.96
N ILE A 289 -9.16 -1.88 -1.01
CA ILE A 289 -10.33 -2.67 -1.40
C ILE A 289 -11.48 -2.44 -0.41
N LYS A 290 -11.23 -2.47 0.91
CA LYS A 290 -12.26 -2.16 1.91
C LYS A 290 -12.84 -0.75 1.68
N VAL A 291 -11.99 0.26 1.52
CA VAL A 291 -12.45 1.63 1.27
C VAL A 291 -13.30 1.70 -0.01
N SER A 292 -12.85 1.09 -1.11
CA SER A 292 -13.59 1.07 -2.37
C SER A 292 -14.94 0.33 -2.28
N ALA A 293 -15.04 -0.70 -1.44
CA ALA A 293 -16.26 -1.44 -1.22
C ALA A 293 -17.35 -0.61 -0.51
N TYR A 294 -16.94 0.22 0.44
CA TYR A 294 -17.87 0.96 1.30
C TYR A 294 -18.01 2.45 0.95
N LEU A 295 -17.04 3.03 0.26
CA LEU A 295 -17.01 4.42 -0.21
C LEU A 295 -16.69 4.50 -1.72
N PRO A 296 -17.48 3.86 -2.60
CA PRO A 296 -17.19 3.82 -4.04
C PRO A 296 -17.29 5.20 -4.71
N MET A 297 -18.12 6.11 -4.18
CA MET A 297 -18.30 7.46 -4.71
C MET A 297 -17.17 8.41 -4.32
N ASP A 298 -16.57 8.20 -3.14
CA ASP A 298 -15.51 9.06 -2.62
C ASP A 298 -14.10 8.63 -3.08
N PHE A 299 -13.93 7.37 -3.51
CA PHE A 299 -12.64 6.86 -3.97
C PHE A 299 -12.72 6.29 -5.40
N THR A 300 -13.25 5.08 -5.54
CA THR A 300 -13.46 4.42 -6.84
C THR A 300 -14.28 3.15 -6.66
N HIS A 301 -14.93 2.68 -7.73
CA HIS A 301 -15.57 1.38 -7.73
C HIS A 301 -14.55 0.23 -7.77
N ILE A 302 -14.91 -0.90 -7.17
CA ILE A 302 -14.06 -2.10 -7.10
C ILE A 302 -13.52 -2.55 -8.47
N PRO A 303 -14.32 -2.66 -9.55
CA PRO A 303 -13.79 -3.09 -10.84
C PRO A 303 -12.68 -2.18 -11.38
N ASP A 304 -12.81 -0.86 -11.18
CA ASP A 304 -11.80 0.12 -11.62
C ASP A 304 -10.50 0.01 -10.81
N LEU A 305 -10.62 -0.21 -9.49
CA LEU A 305 -9.48 -0.44 -8.60
C LEU A 305 -8.75 -1.73 -8.97
N LEU A 306 -9.49 -2.83 -9.13
CA LEU A 306 -8.92 -4.13 -9.49
C LEU A 306 -8.28 -4.11 -10.88
N ALA A 307 -8.84 -3.34 -11.82
CA ALA A 307 -8.23 -3.11 -13.13
C ALA A 307 -6.89 -2.38 -13.02
N LEU A 308 -6.75 -1.42 -12.09
CA LEU A 308 -5.47 -0.76 -11.81
C LEU A 308 -4.45 -1.74 -11.22
N TYR A 309 -4.87 -2.60 -10.29
CA TYR A 309 -3.98 -3.60 -9.69
C TYR A 309 -3.52 -4.59 -10.76
N ALA A 310 -4.45 -5.10 -11.57
CA ALA A 310 -4.17 -6.00 -12.67
C ALA A 310 -3.24 -5.38 -13.74
N GLU A 311 -3.35 -4.07 -14.00
CA GLU A 311 -2.45 -3.34 -14.90
C GLU A 311 -0.99 -3.44 -14.42
N TYR A 312 -0.75 -3.30 -13.13
CA TYR A 312 0.58 -3.42 -12.52
C TYR A 312 1.05 -4.88 -12.47
N LEU A 313 0.25 -5.78 -11.88
CA LEU A 313 0.60 -7.20 -11.69
C LEU A 313 0.90 -7.93 -13.01
N ARG A 314 0.30 -7.51 -14.12
CA ARG A 314 0.58 -8.08 -15.45
C ARG A 314 2.01 -7.80 -15.93
N ARG A 315 2.65 -6.74 -15.45
CA ARG A 315 4.01 -6.34 -15.88
C ARG A 315 5.12 -6.99 -15.05
N ILE A 316 4.77 -7.54 -13.89
CA ILE A 316 5.73 -8.16 -12.97
C ILE A 316 6.13 -9.55 -13.48
N PRO A 317 7.41 -9.97 -13.33
CA PRO A 317 7.85 -11.34 -13.62
C PRO A 317 7.28 -12.40 -12.64
N PHE A 318 7.41 -13.68 -12.99
CA PHE A 318 6.76 -14.76 -12.24
C PHE A 318 7.36 -14.97 -10.84
N ASP A 319 8.68 -14.86 -10.72
CA ASP A 319 9.43 -14.96 -9.47
C ASP A 319 8.95 -13.99 -8.37
N VAL A 320 8.35 -12.86 -8.74
CA VAL A 320 7.72 -11.90 -7.83
C VAL A 320 6.19 -12.09 -7.75
N LEU A 321 5.54 -12.38 -8.88
CA LEU A 321 4.09 -12.54 -8.95
C LEU A 321 3.59 -13.72 -8.09
N ILE A 322 4.29 -14.86 -8.12
CA ILE A 322 3.89 -16.06 -7.39
C ILE A 322 3.87 -15.79 -5.87
N PRO A 323 4.94 -15.27 -5.24
CA PRO A 323 4.90 -14.84 -3.84
C PRO A 323 3.79 -13.84 -3.54
N PHE A 324 3.56 -12.84 -4.41
CA PHE A 324 2.48 -11.88 -4.23
C PHE A 324 1.11 -12.56 -4.14
N LEU A 325 0.82 -13.47 -5.07
CA LEU A 325 -0.45 -14.22 -5.09
C LEU A 325 -0.59 -15.13 -3.86
N ASN A 326 0.50 -15.74 -3.39
CA ASN A 326 0.50 -16.59 -2.21
C ASN A 326 0.33 -15.80 -0.90
N VAL A 327 1.02 -14.66 -0.73
CA VAL A 327 0.85 -13.78 0.44
C VAL A 327 -0.55 -13.18 0.48
N SER A 328 -1.07 -12.80 -0.69
CA SER A 328 -2.46 -12.38 -0.83
C SER A 328 -3.46 -13.45 -0.39
N LYS A 329 -3.08 -14.73 -0.26
CA LYS A 329 -3.98 -15.75 0.30
C LYS A 329 -3.88 -15.88 1.81
N SER A 330 -2.66 -15.84 2.36
CA SER A 330 -2.43 -16.15 3.78
C SER A 330 -2.74 -15.00 4.74
N LYS A 331 -2.76 -13.76 4.23
CA LYS A 331 -2.96 -12.53 5.02
C LYS A 331 -4.29 -11.82 4.74
N LEU A 332 -5.09 -12.31 3.80
CA LEU A 332 -6.50 -11.93 3.80
C LEU A 332 -7.12 -12.60 5.02
N ASP A 333 -7.49 -11.78 6.00
CA ASP A 333 -8.39 -12.14 7.08
C ASP A 333 -9.50 -13.04 6.49
N PRO A 334 -9.87 -14.18 7.12
CA PRO A 334 -10.99 -15.03 6.70
C PRO A 334 -12.33 -14.28 6.53
N TYR A 335 -12.36 -12.97 6.73
CA TYR A 335 -13.35 -12.04 6.19
C TYR A 335 -13.81 -12.42 4.76
N PRO A 336 -15.03 -12.97 4.62
CA PRO A 336 -15.52 -13.51 3.35
C PRO A 336 -15.46 -12.52 2.16
N PRO A 337 -15.73 -11.21 2.33
CA PRO A 337 -15.61 -10.26 1.23
C PRO A 337 -14.19 -10.16 0.65
N LEU A 338 -13.14 -10.32 1.45
CA LEU A 338 -11.76 -10.23 0.96
C LEU A 338 -11.38 -11.39 0.04
N VAL A 339 -11.86 -12.60 0.33
CA VAL A 339 -11.70 -13.77 -0.57
C VAL A 339 -12.44 -13.54 -1.89
N ALA A 340 -13.64 -12.95 -1.85
CA ALA A 340 -14.38 -12.57 -3.05
C ALA A 340 -13.63 -11.54 -3.90
N TYR A 341 -13.02 -10.52 -3.28
CA TYR A 341 -12.21 -9.54 -4.00
C TYR A 341 -10.90 -10.12 -4.55
N HIS A 342 -10.29 -11.10 -3.88
CA HIS A 342 -9.17 -11.84 -4.43
C HIS A 342 -9.57 -12.62 -5.68
N LYS A 343 -10.70 -13.34 -5.65
CA LYS A 343 -11.27 -13.98 -6.84
C LYS A 343 -11.51 -12.97 -7.96
N ALA A 344 -12.08 -11.81 -7.64
CA ALA A 344 -12.32 -10.74 -8.60
C ALA A 344 -11.03 -10.21 -9.23
N LEU A 345 -9.96 -10.05 -8.44
CA LEU A 345 -8.64 -9.64 -8.93
C LEU A 345 -8.04 -10.69 -9.86
N LEU A 346 -8.13 -11.97 -9.50
CA LEU A 346 -7.65 -13.08 -10.33
C LEU A 346 -8.40 -13.14 -11.66
N VAL A 347 -9.73 -13.01 -11.66
CA VAL A 347 -10.55 -12.97 -12.89
C VAL A 347 -10.19 -11.75 -13.74
N THR A 348 -10.03 -10.58 -13.14
CA THR A 348 -9.65 -9.34 -13.85
C THR A 348 -8.28 -9.47 -14.54
N GLN A 349 -7.36 -10.25 -13.97
CA GLN A 349 -6.08 -10.59 -14.61
C GLN A 349 -6.21 -11.67 -15.68
N LEU A 350 -7.12 -12.64 -15.48
CA LEU A 350 -7.30 -13.82 -16.32
C LEU A 350 -8.04 -13.51 -17.63
N VAL A 351 -9.16 -12.77 -17.56
CA VAL A 351 -10.05 -12.51 -18.71
C VAL A 351 -9.32 -11.96 -19.94
N PRO A 352 -8.41 -10.95 -19.82
CA PRO A 352 -7.69 -10.44 -20.98
C PRO A 352 -6.78 -11.47 -21.67
N LEU A 353 -6.47 -12.59 -21.03
CA LEU A 353 -5.66 -13.68 -21.58
C LEU A 353 -6.49 -14.77 -22.25
N LEU A 354 -7.81 -14.73 -22.13
CA LEU A 354 -8.73 -15.73 -22.66
C LEU A 354 -9.55 -15.18 -23.82
N ASP A 355 -9.95 -16.05 -24.74
CA ASP A 355 -10.78 -15.67 -25.89
C ASP A 355 -12.27 -15.81 -25.53
N GLY A 356 -13.01 -14.70 -25.52
CA GLY A 356 -14.46 -14.69 -25.29
C GLY A 356 -14.93 -15.06 -23.87
N ALA A 357 -14.05 -15.10 -22.88
CA ALA A 357 -14.43 -15.40 -21.50
C ALA A 357 -15.20 -14.22 -20.84
N PRO A 358 -16.33 -14.47 -20.14
CA PRO A 358 -17.03 -13.44 -19.40
C PRO A 358 -16.20 -12.95 -18.21
N CYS A 359 -16.44 -11.71 -17.77
CA CYS A 359 -15.84 -11.17 -16.53
C CYS A 359 -16.81 -11.38 -15.36
N ILE A 360 -16.76 -12.56 -14.75
CA ILE A 360 -17.57 -12.90 -13.56
C ILE A 360 -16.67 -12.75 -12.34
N LEU A 361 -16.82 -11.65 -11.59
CA LEU A 361 -15.91 -11.28 -10.50
C LEU A 361 -15.85 -12.34 -9.38
N GLU A 362 -16.97 -12.99 -9.09
CA GLU A 362 -17.04 -14.08 -8.13
C GLU A 362 -17.61 -15.34 -8.80
N PRO A 363 -16.79 -16.12 -9.52
CA PRO A 363 -17.26 -17.27 -10.25
C PRO A 363 -17.55 -18.43 -9.29
N ALA A 364 -18.78 -18.96 -9.34
CA ALA A 364 -19.12 -20.22 -8.71
C ALA A 364 -18.48 -21.40 -9.46
N GLN A 365 -18.51 -22.61 -8.89
CA GLN A 365 -17.95 -23.81 -9.50
C GLN A 365 -18.43 -24.04 -10.95
N ALA A 366 -19.72 -23.87 -11.23
CA ALA A 366 -20.27 -24.05 -12.58
C ALA A 366 -19.66 -23.07 -13.60
N GLU A 367 -19.40 -21.83 -13.18
CA GLU A 367 -18.77 -20.80 -14.00
C GLU A 367 -17.27 -21.09 -14.19
N LEU A 368 -16.58 -21.56 -13.15
CA LEU A 368 -15.19 -22.04 -13.23
C LEU A 368 -15.01 -23.14 -14.28
N GLU A 369 -15.83 -24.18 -14.21
CA GLU A 369 -15.81 -25.32 -15.13
C GLU A 369 -16.06 -24.92 -16.59
N LYS A 370 -16.97 -23.96 -16.81
CA LYS A 370 -17.44 -23.59 -18.14
C LYS A 370 -16.55 -22.54 -18.81
N HIS A 371 -16.06 -21.56 -18.04
CA HIS A 371 -15.50 -20.33 -18.61
C HIS A 371 -14.01 -20.11 -18.34
N TYR A 372 -13.38 -20.87 -17.46
CA TYR A 372 -12.00 -20.56 -17.05
C TYR A 372 -11.08 -21.78 -17.04
N VAL A 373 -11.49 -22.85 -16.36
CA VAL A 373 -10.60 -23.97 -16.02
C VAL A 373 -10.12 -24.75 -17.24
N SER A 374 -11.00 -24.96 -18.21
CA SER A 374 -10.76 -25.72 -19.44
C SER A 374 -10.02 -24.94 -20.53
N MET A 375 -9.87 -23.62 -20.37
CA MET A 375 -9.36 -22.75 -21.42
C MET A 375 -7.83 -22.62 -21.40
N ALA A 376 -7.25 -22.47 -22.58
CA ALA A 376 -5.88 -22.03 -22.78
C ALA A 376 -5.85 -20.53 -23.10
N ALA A 377 -4.66 -19.91 -22.99
CA ALA A 377 -4.52 -18.51 -23.36
C ALA A 377 -4.89 -18.29 -24.84
N HIS A 378 -5.37 -17.10 -25.22
CA HIS A 378 -5.62 -16.77 -26.63
C HIS A 378 -4.30 -16.87 -27.44
N SER A 379 -3.18 -16.52 -26.80
CA SER A 379 -1.82 -16.55 -27.31
C SER A 379 -1.20 -17.95 -27.28
N PHE A 380 -0.22 -18.19 -28.16
CA PHE A 380 0.61 -19.41 -28.17
C PHE A 380 1.85 -19.29 -27.28
N SER A 381 2.08 -18.16 -26.59
CA SER A 381 3.30 -17.97 -25.80
C SER A 381 3.32 -18.87 -24.55
N PHE A 382 4.52 -19.31 -24.14
CA PHE A 382 4.70 -19.96 -22.83
C PHE A 382 4.28 -19.03 -21.68
N ALA A 383 4.62 -17.75 -21.75
CA ALA A 383 4.32 -16.78 -20.70
C ALA A 383 2.81 -16.63 -20.44
N ASP A 384 2.00 -16.46 -21.48
CA ASP A 384 0.55 -16.25 -21.31
C ASP A 384 -0.11 -17.53 -20.79
N ASN A 385 0.25 -18.70 -21.35
CA ASN A 385 -0.31 -19.98 -20.89
C ASN A 385 0.13 -20.32 -19.46
N ALA A 386 1.37 -19.99 -19.07
CA ALA A 386 1.86 -20.12 -17.70
C ALA A 386 1.08 -19.21 -16.74
N ARG A 387 0.82 -17.95 -17.14
CA ARG A 387 0.04 -17.01 -16.34
C ARG A 387 -1.42 -17.45 -16.20
N VAL A 388 -2.06 -17.93 -17.28
CA VAL A 388 -3.41 -18.53 -17.20
C VAL A 388 -3.42 -19.71 -16.24
N SER A 389 -2.46 -20.63 -16.38
CA SER A 389 -2.34 -21.81 -15.50
C SER A 389 -2.20 -21.40 -14.03
N LEU A 390 -1.31 -20.44 -13.74
CA LEU A 390 -1.12 -19.92 -12.39
C LEU A 390 -2.39 -19.25 -11.84
N LEU A 391 -3.06 -18.39 -12.61
CA LEU A 391 -4.28 -17.70 -12.15
C LEU A 391 -5.43 -18.69 -11.90
N VAL A 392 -5.58 -19.72 -12.74
CA VAL A 392 -6.55 -20.81 -12.53
C VAL A 392 -6.22 -21.61 -11.27
N GLU A 393 -4.94 -21.93 -11.04
CA GLU A 393 -4.49 -22.56 -9.79
C GLU A 393 -4.88 -21.72 -8.57
N GLN A 394 -4.64 -20.41 -8.62
CA GLN A 394 -4.98 -19.52 -7.51
C GLN A 394 -6.50 -19.39 -7.31
N LEU A 395 -7.30 -19.39 -8.39
CA LEU A 395 -8.76 -19.37 -8.34
C LEU A 395 -9.33 -20.63 -7.71
N LEU A 396 -8.84 -21.81 -8.11
CA LEU A 396 -9.26 -23.09 -7.52
C LEU A 396 -8.93 -23.11 -6.03
N LEU A 397 -7.74 -22.66 -5.63
CA LEU A 397 -7.37 -22.54 -4.21
C LEU A 397 -8.29 -21.58 -3.44
N ALA A 398 -8.63 -20.42 -4.01
CA ALA A 398 -9.56 -19.49 -3.38
C ALA A 398 -10.97 -20.09 -3.21
N ALA A 399 -11.44 -20.85 -4.23
CA ALA A 399 -12.71 -21.58 -4.19
C ALA A 399 -12.69 -22.82 -3.28
N MET A 400 -11.53 -23.29 -2.84
CA MET A 400 -11.43 -24.32 -1.80
C MET A 400 -11.55 -23.70 -0.41
N ILE A 401 -10.94 -22.52 -0.20
CA ILE A 401 -10.95 -21.82 1.09
C ILE A 401 -12.36 -21.41 1.49
N ASP A 402 -13.19 -20.98 0.54
CA ASP A 402 -14.59 -20.61 0.79
C ASP A 402 -15.56 -21.80 0.80
N SER A 403 -15.04 -23.04 0.77
CA SER A 403 -15.83 -24.29 0.65
C SER A 403 -16.74 -24.35 -0.59
N GLY A 404 -16.45 -23.56 -1.61
CA GLY A 404 -17.25 -23.46 -2.84
C GLY A 404 -16.95 -24.54 -3.89
N LEU A 405 -15.99 -25.44 -3.63
CA LEU A 405 -15.52 -26.44 -4.58
C LEU A 405 -15.81 -27.87 -4.11
N LEU A 406 -16.57 -28.60 -4.92
CA LEU A 406 -16.85 -30.02 -4.76
C LEU A 406 -16.11 -30.81 -5.84
N SER A 407 -15.48 -31.92 -5.45
CA SER A 407 -14.88 -32.87 -6.39
C SER A 407 -15.97 -33.53 -7.22
N THR A 408 -16.17 -33.06 -8.45
CA THR A 408 -17.07 -33.67 -9.43
C THR A 408 -16.27 -34.25 -10.58
N GLU A 409 -16.81 -35.28 -11.24
CA GLU A 409 -16.20 -35.84 -12.44
C GLU A 409 -16.07 -34.78 -13.54
N LYS A 410 -17.06 -33.87 -13.63
CA LYS A 410 -17.08 -32.76 -14.59
C LYS A 410 -15.94 -31.78 -14.34
N LEU A 411 -15.75 -31.35 -13.09
CA LEU A 411 -14.62 -30.49 -12.70
C LEU A 411 -13.29 -31.17 -13.02
N THR A 412 -13.16 -32.46 -12.65
CA THR A 412 -11.94 -33.24 -12.88
C THR A 412 -11.61 -33.34 -14.37
N ALA A 413 -12.60 -33.62 -15.22
CA ALA A 413 -12.44 -33.68 -16.66
C ALA A 413 -12.06 -32.31 -17.25
N ALA A 414 -12.75 -31.23 -16.83
CA ALA A 414 -12.48 -29.87 -17.30
C ALA A 414 -11.07 -29.40 -16.95
N VAL A 415 -10.61 -29.68 -15.73
CA VAL A 415 -9.25 -29.35 -15.28
C VAL A 415 -8.20 -30.10 -16.10
N LYS A 416 -8.33 -31.41 -16.26
CA LYS A 416 -7.38 -32.22 -17.05
C LYS A 416 -7.30 -31.72 -18.48
N ALA A 417 -8.45 -31.53 -19.12
CA ALA A 417 -8.53 -30.97 -20.47
C ALA A 417 -7.87 -29.58 -20.57
N GLY A 418 -8.08 -28.70 -19.59
CA GLY A 418 -7.47 -27.37 -19.59
C GLY A 418 -5.95 -27.40 -19.38
N VAL A 419 -5.45 -28.27 -18.50
CA VAL A 419 -4.00 -28.46 -18.27
C VAL A 419 -3.33 -28.94 -19.55
N ASP A 420 -3.94 -29.90 -20.25
CA ASP A 420 -3.40 -30.43 -21.50
C ASP A 420 -3.50 -29.39 -22.63
N ALA A 421 -4.63 -28.70 -22.77
CA ALA A 421 -4.80 -27.64 -23.77
C ALA A 421 -3.75 -26.52 -23.63
N ARG A 422 -3.43 -26.09 -22.40
CA ARG A 422 -2.39 -25.08 -22.14
C ARG A 422 -0.99 -25.58 -22.51
N LYS A 423 -0.67 -26.83 -22.17
CA LYS A 423 0.63 -27.46 -22.50
C LYS A 423 0.78 -27.65 -24.01
N GLU A 424 -0.27 -28.12 -24.68
CA GLU A 424 -0.28 -28.38 -26.11
C GLU A 424 -0.29 -27.11 -26.95
N LYS A 425 -0.88 -26.01 -26.47
CA LYS A 425 -0.90 -24.73 -27.20
C LYS A 425 0.39 -23.93 -27.02
N ALA A 426 1.05 -24.03 -25.88
CA ALA A 426 2.23 -23.23 -25.57
C ALA A 426 3.44 -23.56 -26.48
N ARG A 427 4.08 -22.52 -27.01
CA ARG A 427 5.23 -22.56 -27.92
C ARG A 427 6.25 -21.50 -27.51
N PRO A 428 7.55 -21.72 -27.84
CA PRO A 428 8.57 -20.72 -27.61
C PRO A 428 8.32 -19.47 -28.47
N ASP A 429 8.66 -18.30 -27.95
CA ASP A 429 8.57 -17.06 -28.72
C ASP A 429 9.64 -17.08 -29.83
N GLY A 430 9.18 -17.17 -31.08
CA GLY A 430 10.05 -17.22 -32.25
C GLY A 430 10.95 -15.99 -32.40
N ARG A 431 10.62 -14.86 -31.75
CA ARG A 431 11.44 -13.64 -31.78
C ARG A 431 12.66 -13.68 -30.85
N ARG A 432 12.59 -14.47 -29.76
CA ARG A 432 13.63 -14.52 -28.71
C ARG A 432 14.54 -15.75 -28.83
N GLY A 433 14.27 -16.62 -29.80
CA GLY A 433 14.99 -17.88 -30.01
C GLY A 433 14.68 -18.91 -28.93
N GLU A 434 14.93 -20.19 -29.24
CA GLU A 434 14.56 -21.35 -28.42
C GLU A 434 15.24 -21.40 -27.03
N LYS A 435 16.24 -20.55 -26.79
CA LYS A 435 17.03 -20.49 -25.54
C LYS A 435 16.65 -19.35 -24.59
N SER A 436 15.59 -18.59 -24.88
CA SER A 436 15.07 -17.53 -24.00
C SER A 436 14.96 -18.02 -22.54
N VAL A 437 15.66 -17.34 -21.62
CA VAL A 437 15.61 -17.65 -20.18
C VAL A 437 14.18 -17.46 -19.65
N VAL A 438 13.49 -16.43 -20.14
CA VAL A 438 12.09 -16.13 -19.83
C VAL A 438 11.15 -17.27 -20.25
N ASP A 439 11.39 -17.87 -21.42
CA ASP A 439 10.56 -18.98 -21.91
C ASP A 439 10.81 -20.25 -21.11
N LYS A 440 12.05 -20.49 -20.68
CA LYS A 440 12.39 -21.61 -19.79
C LYS A 440 11.71 -21.47 -18.44
N GLU A 441 11.75 -20.28 -17.83
CA GLU A 441 11.06 -19.98 -16.58
C GLU A 441 9.54 -20.16 -16.73
N ALA A 442 8.95 -19.54 -17.76
CA ALA A 442 7.51 -19.67 -18.03
C ALA A 442 7.09 -21.13 -18.27
N LYS A 443 7.89 -21.91 -19.00
CA LYS A 443 7.64 -23.34 -19.23
C LYS A 443 7.71 -24.14 -17.93
N ALA A 444 8.66 -23.83 -17.03
CA ALA A 444 8.74 -24.45 -15.72
C ALA A 444 7.49 -24.11 -14.88
N VAL A 445 7.12 -22.83 -14.80
CA VAL A 445 5.91 -22.36 -14.09
C VAL A 445 4.65 -23.04 -14.63
N LEU A 446 4.50 -23.17 -15.95
CA LEU A 446 3.37 -23.86 -16.58
C LEU A 446 3.31 -25.35 -16.18
N LYS A 447 4.46 -26.03 -16.18
CA LYS A 447 4.56 -27.44 -15.79
C LYS A 447 4.21 -27.63 -14.30
N ASP A 448 4.78 -26.80 -13.44
CA ASP A 448 4.65 -26.94 -11.99
C ASP A 448 3.23 -26.57 -11.53
N SER A 449 2.67 -25.46 -12.05
CA SER A 449 1.27 -25.10 -11.79
C SER A 449 0.30 -26.16 -12.28
N GLY A 450 0.50 -26.71 -13.47
CA GLY A 450 -0.33 -27.81 -13.97
C GLY A 450 -0.29 -29.05 -13.05
N SER A 451 0.88 -29.36 -12.48
CA SER A 451 1.03 -30.47 -11.54
C SER A 451 0.33 -30.18 -10.20
N ARG A 452 0.46 -28.96 -9.67
CA ARG A 452 -0.24 -28.53 -8.44
C ARG A 452 -1.76 -28.51 -8.62
N ILE A 453 -2.27 -28.02 -9.74
CA ILE A 453 -3.72 -28.05 -10.06
C ILE A 453 -4.27 -29.48 -10.00
N LEU A 454 -3.58 -30.43 -10.61
CA LEU A 454 -3.99 -31.84 -10.59
C LEU A 454 -3.90 -32.44 -9.18
N TRP A 455 -2.90 -32.06 -8.40
CA TRP A 455 -2.78 -32.46 -7.00
C TRP A 455 -3.92 -31.91 -6.13
N LEU A 456 -4.30 -30.64 -6.32
CA LEU A 456 -5.41 -30.01 -5.59
C LEU A 456 -6.75 -30.73 -5.80
N LEU A 457 -7.00 -31.22 -7.01
CA LEU A 457 -8.18 -32.05 -7.27
C LEU A 457 -8.15 -33.37 -6.51
N ASN A 458 -6.99 -34.02 -6.46
CA ASN A 458 -6.86 -35.28 -5.73
C ASN A 458 -7.02 -35.07 -4.22
N SER A 459 -6.71 -33.88 -3.69
CA SER A 459 -6.92 -33.55 -2.27
C SER A 459 -8.37 -33.23 -1.90
N LEU A 460 -9.27 -33.09 -2.88
CA LEU A 460 -10.70 -32.87 -2.67
C LEU A 460 -11.52 -34.18 -2.63
N LEU A 461 -10.87 -35.32 -2.92
CA LEU A 461 -11.40 -36.68 -2.78
C LEU A 461 -11.09 -37.19 -1.37
#